data_AF-A0A7X8HX94-F1
#
_entry.id   AF-A0A7X8HX94-F1
#
_cell.length_a   1.000
_cell.length_b   1.000
_cell.length_c   1.000
_cell.angle_alpha   90.00
_cell.angle_beta   90.00
_cell.angle_gamma   90.00
#
_symmetry.space_group_name_H-M   'P 1'
#
loop_
_entity.id
_entity.type
_entity.pdbx_description
1 polymer ?
#
loop_
_entity_poly.entity_id
_entity_poly.type
_entity_poly.pdbx_seq_one_letter_code
_entity_poly.pdbx_strand_id
1 'polypeptide(L)'
;DMKAETNHFEVKIPYGASLILNHEKEGTLQGLKSVAPEDRPYVPIVFFSFRIMVGIGMLMILAAAWGLWARRHKQGAFQSKSFLLLMNLMIPAGVIATLFGWYVAEVGRQPWLVTGLVRTMEVVSPLPAERVLFSLTLFVLTYSILLLVYLFFMAKLVRKGPPSMADLEQNMVDINAPSFALEWVKKLQHDVVEN
;
A
#
# COMPACT_ATOMS: atom_id res chain seq x y z
N ASP A 1 24.99 -12.60 -0.32
CA ASP A 1 26.17 -12.10 0.41
C ASP A 1 26.79 -10.99 -0.43
N MET A 2 26.94 -9.80 0.15
CA MET A 2 27.53 -8.64 -0.53
C MET A 2 29.04 -8.79 -0.76
N LYS A 3 29.74 -9.50 0.13
CA LYS A 3 31.20 -9.69 0.04
C LYS A 3 31.56 -10.81 -0.93
N ALA A 4 30.76 -11.87 -0.95
CA ALA A 4 30.96 -12.99 -1.87
C ALA A 4 30.28 -12.78 -3.24
N GLU A 5 29.48 -11.72 -3.41
CA GLU A 5 28.67 -11.44 -4.62
C GLU A 5 27.75 -12.61 -5.03
N THR A 6 27.39 -13.46 -4.09
CA THR A 6 26.56 -14.66 -4.31
C THR A 6 25.16 -14.46 -3.76
N ASN A 7 24.17 -15.04 -4.43
CA ASN A 7 22.82 -15.11 -3.91
C ASN A 7 22.53 -16.52 -3.36
N HIS A 8 22.39 -16.64 -2.05
CA HIS A 8 22.07 -17.91 -1.39
C HIS A 8 20.56 -18.21 -1.35
N PHE A 9 19.71 -17.20 -1.59
CA PHE A 9 18.24 -17.32 -1.54
C PHE A 9 17.63 -17.13 -2.95
N GLU A 10 18.28 -17.72 -3.95
CA GLU A 10 17.88 -17.55 -5.33
C GLU A 10 16.77 -18.52 -5.72
N VAL A 11 15.59 -17.97 -6.03
CA VAL A 11 14.55 -18.67 -6.79
C VAL A 11 14.58 -18.08 -8.19
N LYS A 12 15.20 -18.80 -9.13
CA LYS A 12 15.30 -18.37 -10.53
C LYS A 12 14.00 -18.67 -11.26
N ILE A 13 13.33 -17.64 -11.76
CA ILE A 13 12.30 -17.79 -12.78
C ILE A 13 13.00 -17.56 -14.13
N PRO A 14 13.20 -18.61 -14.95
CA PRO A 14 13.92 -18.46 -16.22
C PRO A 14 13.14 -17.50 -17.13
N TYR A 15 13.87 -16.64 -17.83
CA TYR A 15 13.35 -15.67 -18.83
C TYR A 15 12.39 -14.58 -18.31
N GLY A 16 11.93 -14.63 -17.07
CA GLY A 16 10.94 -13.67 -16.55
C GLY A 16 11.41 -12.21 -16.63
N ALA A 17 12.64 -11.93 -16.20
CA ALA A 17 13.20 -10.58 -16.25
C ALA A 17 13.51 -10.12 -17.68
N SER A 18 13.97 -11.02 -18.57
CA SER A 18 14.29 -10.69 -19.97
C SER A 18 13.04 -10.39 -20.80
N LEU A 19 11.97 -11.16 -20.59
CA LEU A 19 10.71 -10.97 -21.31
C LEU A 19 10.01 -9.66 -20.91
N ILE A 20 10.13 -9.25 -19.64
CA ILE A 20 9.52 -8.02 -19.13
C ILE A 20 10.35 -6.78 -19.52
N LEU A 21 11.67 -6.85 -19.41
CA LEU A 21 12.54 -5.68 -19.62
C LEU A 21 12.94 -5.50 -21.09
N ASN A 22 13.33 -6.57 -21.76
CA ASN A 22 13.87 -6.52 -23.12
C ASN A 22 12.84 -6.96 -24.18
N HIS A 23 11.66 -7.46 -23.77
CA HIS A 23 10.65 -8.05 -24.67
C HIS A 23 11.19 -9.18 -25.57
N GLU A 24 12.34 -9.73 -25.22
CA GLU A 24 13.03 -10.82 -25.91
C GLU A 24 13.37 -11.93 -24.92
N LYS A 25 13.39 -13.17 -25.39
CA LYS A 25 13.66 -14.33 -24.53
C LYS A 25 15.10 -14.36 -24.03
N GLU A 26 16.06 -13.78 -24.76
CA GLU A 26 17.51 -13.90 -24.48
C GLU A 26 18.22 -12.55 -24.33
N GLY A 27 17.49 -11.49 -23.99
CA GLY A 27 18.08 -10.17 -23.79
C GLY A 27 19.08 -10.18 -22.64
N THR A 28 20.31 -9.75 -22.92
CA THR A 28 21.38 -9.70 -21.91
C THR A 28 21.05 -8.63 -20.87
N LEU A 29 20.77 -9.06 -19.65
CA LEU A 29 20.63 -8.16 -18.51
C LEU A 29 22.02 -7.83 -17.98
N GLN A 30 22.32 -6.53 -17.92
CA GLN A 30 23.54 -6.05 -17.32
C GLN A 30 23.55 -6.43 -15.82
N GLY A 31 24.38 -7.41 -15.48
CA GLY A 31 24.46 -7.95 -14.12
C GLY A 31 25.13 -6.96 -13.16
N LEU A 32 24.81 -7.07 -11.86
CA LEU A 32 25.38 -6.20 -10.81
C LEU A 32 26.92 -6.14 -10.82
N LYS A 33 27.59 -7.17 -11.35
CA LYS A 33 29.05 -7.23 -11.49
C LYS A 33 29.65 -6.23 -12.47
N SER A 34 28.85 -5.66 -13.37
CA SER A 34 29.32 -4.62 -14.29
C SER A 34 29.36 -3.23 -13.65
N VAL A 35 28.83 -3.06 -12.44
CA VAL A 35 28.85 -1.81 -11.69
C VAL A 35 30.00 -1.85 -10.68
N ALA A 36 30.77 -0.77 -10.55
CA ALA A 36 31.85 -0.68 -9.58
C ALA A 36 31.33 -0.88 -8.15
N PRO A 37 32.03 -1.58 -7.25
CA PRO A 37 31.57 -1.86 -5.89
C PRO A 37 31.14 -0.61 -5.10
N GLU A 38 31.83 0.52 -5.27
CA GLU A 38 31.48 1.80 -4.62
C GLU A 38 30.14 2.42 -5.07
N ASP A 39 29.63 2.04 -6.23
CA ASP A 39 28.38 2.57 -6.79
C ASP A 39 27.19 1.63 -6.59
N ARG A 40 27.40 0.52 -5.86
CA ARG A 40 26.35 -0.47 -5.61
C ARG A 40 25.53 -0.09 -4.37
N PRO A 41 24.19 -0.15 -4.44
CA PRO A 41 23.35 -0.02 -3.27
C PRO A 41 23.51 -1.21 -2.33
N TYR A 42 22.96 -1.10 -1.13
CA TYR A 42 22.89 -2.23 -0.20
C TYR A 42 21.85 -3.27 -0.67
N VAL A 43 22.32 -4.20 -1.50
CA VAL A 43 21.48 -5.19 -2.22
C VAL A 43 20.56 -6.01 -1.33
N PRO A 44 20.94 -6.47 -0.11
CA PRO A 44 20.04 -7.30 0.70
C PRO A 44 18.70 -6.63 0.99
N ILE A 45 18.69 -5.34 1.32
CA ILE A 45 17.45 -4.60 1.60
C ILE A 45 16.59 -4.53 0.33
N VAL A 46 17.18 -4.18 -0.81
CA VAL A 46 16.46 -4.09 -2.09
C VAL A 46 15.89 -5.45 -2.49
N PHE A 47 16.68 -6.51 -2.34
CA PHE A 47 16.33 -7.88 -2.71
C PHE A 47 15.13 -8.43 -1.93
N PHE A 48 15.11 -8.23 -0.60
CA PHE A 48 14.00 -8.67 0.24
C PHE A 48 12.79 -7.75 0.12
N SER A 49 13.00 -6.43 0.04
CA SER A 49 11.90 -5.46 -0.14
C SER A 49 11.13 -5.71 -1.44
N PHE A 50 11.84 -6.00 -2.53
CA PHE A 50 11.22 -6.34 -3.81
C PHE A 50 10.32 -7.58 -3.70
N ARG A 51 10.79 -8.63 -3.02
CA ARG A 51 10.00 -9.87 -2.84
C ARG A 51 8.77 -9.65 -1.98
N ILE A 52 8.88 -8.88 -0.91
CA ILE A 52 7.74 -8.59 -0.04
C ILE A 52 6.72 -7.75 -0.81
N MET A 53 7.16 -6.72 -1.53
CA MET A 53 6.29 -5.90 -2.39
C MET A 53 5.53 -6.75 -3.42
N VAL A 54 6.25 -7.54 -4.23
CA VAL A 54 5.65 -8.36 -5.28
C VAL A 54 4.79 -9.47 -4.67
N GLY A 55 5.24 -10.09 -3.58
CA GLY A 55 4.49 -11.13 -2.87
C GLY A 55 3.15 -10.62 -2.35
N ILE A 56 3.13 -9.46 -1.69
CA ILE A 56 1.89 -8.85 -1.22
C ILE A 56 1.01 -8.41 -2.39
N GLY A 57 1.58 -7.82 -3.44
CA GLY A 57 0.82 -7.42 -4.64
C GLY A 57 0.13 -8.60 -5.32
N MET A 58 0.84 -9.73 -5.48
CA MET A 58 0.27 -10.96 -6.03
C MET A 58 -0.80 -11.55 -5.11
N LEU A 59 -0.58 -11.54 -3.78
CA LEU A 59 -1.58 -11.97 -2.81
C LEU A 59 -2.87 -11.14 -2.90
N MET A 60 -2.76 -9.82 -3.08
CA MET A 60 -3.92 -8.93 -3.25
C MET A 60 -4.69 -9.26 -4.54
N ILE A 61 -4.00 -9.53 -5.64
CA ILE A 61 -4.63 -9.92 -6.91
C ILE A 61 -5.36 -11.26 -6.76
N LEU A 62 -4.72 -12.26 -6.14
CA LEU A 62 -5.32 -13.57 -5.90
C LEU A 62 -6.55 -13.46 -4.99
N ALA A 63 -6.48 -12.62 -3.95
CA ALA A 63 -7.59 -12.40 -3.04
C ALA A 63 -8.78 -11.71 -3.74
N ALA A 64 -8.50 -10.75 -4.63
CA ALA A 64 -9.53 -10.12 -5.47
C ALA A 64 -10.16 -11.10 -6.46
N ALA A 65 -9.35 -11.94 -7.13
CA ALA A 65 -9.83 -12.97 -8.04
C ALA A 65 -10.71 -14.01 -7.33
N TRP A 66 -10.30 -14.45 -6.13
CA TRP A 66 -11.12 -15.32 -5.28
C TRP A 66 -12.44 -14.62 -4.92
N GLY A 67 -12.41 -13.36 -4.48
CA GLY A 67 -13.62 -12.61 -4.15
C GLY A 67 -14.61 -12.53 -5.33
N LEU A 68 -14.11 -12.29 -6.55
CA LEU A 68 -14.93 -12.28 -7.77
C LEU A 68 -15.50 -13.65 -8.11
N TRP A 69 -14.69 -14.71 -8.01
CA TRP A 69 -15.13 -16.08 -8.25
C TRP A 69 -16.22 -16.50 -7.24
N ALA A 70 -16.01 -16.24 -5.95
CA ALA A 70 -16.97 -16.55 -4.90
C ALA A 70 -18.29 -15.78 -5.09
N ARG A 71 -18.23 -14.49 -5.47
CA ARG A 71 -19.41 -13.70 -5.82
C ARG A 71 -20.20 -14.31 -7.00
N ARG A 72 -19.50 -14.82 -8.03
CA ARG A 72 -20.12 -15.37 -9.24
C ARG A 72 -20.79 -16.73 -9.01
N HIS A 73 -20.28 -17.54 -8.09
CA HIS A 73 -20.81 -18.88 -7.80
C HIS A 73 -21.93 -18.91 -6.76
N LYS A 74 -22.46 -17.75 -6.33
CA LYS A 74 -23.50 -17.60 -5.28
C LYS A 74 -23.17 -18.28 -3.93
N GLN A 75 -21.99 -18.89 -3.78
CA GLN A 75 -21.47 -19.34 -2.52
C GLN A 75 -21.00 -18.11 -1.77
N GLY A 76 -21.63 -17.79 -0.65
CA GLY A 76 -21.42 -16.53 0.04
C GLY A 76 -19.94 -16.29 0.35
N ALA A 77 -19.29 -15.42 -0.43
CA ALA A 77 -17.97 -14.87 -0.08
C ALA A 77 -18.01 -14.30 1.35
N PHE A 78 -19.15 -13.70 1.70
CA PHE A 78 -19.48 -13.15 3.02
C PHE A 78 -19.83 -14.20 4.09
N GLN A 79 -19.92 -15.49 3.75
CA GLN A 79 -20.23 -16.57 4.70
C GLN A 79 -18.98 -17.37 5.08
N SER A 80 -17.96 -17.42 4.21
CA SER A 80 -16.73 -18.15 4.50
C SER A 80 -15.82 -17.39 5.47
N LYS A 81 -15.66 -17.92 6.69
CA LYS A 81 -14.83 -17.32 7.74
C LYS A 81 -13.38 -17.12 7.31
N SER A 82 -12.83 -18.06 6.53
CA SER A 82 -11.45 -17.99 6.03
C SER A 82 -11.23 -16.81 5.08
N PHE A 83 -12.19 -16.52 4.19
CA PHE A 83 -12.09 -15.38 3.28
C PHE A 83 -12.21 -14.06 4.03
N LEU A 84 -13.13 -13.96 4.98
CA LEU A 84 -13.27 -12.76 5.81
C LEU A 84 -12.03 -12.50 6.67
N LEU A 85 -11.41 -13.56 7.21
CA LEU A 85 -10.13 -13.45 7.93
C LEU A 85 -9.01 -12.97 7.02
N LEU A 86 -8.92 -13.51 5.80
CA LEU A 86 -7.95 -13.06 4.79
C LEU A 86 -8.15 -11.58 4.48
N MET A 87 -9.38 -11.13 4.24
CA MET A 87 -9.70 -9.72 3.96
C MET A 87 -9.31 -8.80 5.12
N ASN A 88 -9.51 -9.24 6.37
CA ASN A 88 -9.08 -8.48 7.55
C ASN A 88 -7.55 -8.34 7.62
N LEU A 89 -6.81 -9.41 7.30
CA LEU A 89 -5.35 -9.38 7.21
C LEU A 89 -4.84 -8.52 6.05
N MET A 90 -5.64 -8.31 5.01
CA MET A 90 -5.29 -7.47 3.85
C MET A 90 -5.46 -5.96 4.11
N ILE A 91 -6.09 -5.55 5.22
CA ILE A 91 -6.28 -4.12 5.56
C ILE A 91 -4.95 -3.33 5.53
N PRO A 92 -3.86 -3.76 6.22
CA PRO A 92 -2.59 -3.05 6.16
C PRO A 92 -1.74 -3.38 4.93
N ALA A 93 -2.11 -4.40 4.15
CA ALA A 93 -1.26 -4.96 3.10
C ALA A 93 -0.87 -3.94 2.03
N GLY A 94 -1.80 -3.08 1.61
CA GLY A 94 -1.53 -2.04 0.60
C GLY A 94 -0.49 -1.02 1.08
N VAL A 95 -0.54 -0.61 2.35
CA VAL A 95 0.43 0.32 2.94
C VAL A 95 1.80 -0.34 3.02
N ILE A 96 1.85 -1.59 3.47
CA ILE A 96 3.09 -2.37 3.58
C ILE A 96 3.74 -2.54 2.20
N ALA A 97 2.98 -2.94 1.18
CA ALA A 97 3.48 -3.10 -0.18
C ALA A 97 4.05 -1.79 -0.73
N THR A 98 3.35 -0.67 -0.49
CA THR A 98 3.80 0.67 -0.91
C THR A 98 5.11 1.06 -0.23
N LEU A 99 5.26 0.84 1.08
CA LEU A 99 6.50 1.14 1.80
C LEU A 99 7.68 0.31 1.27
N PHE A 100 7.47 -0.98 1.01
CA PHE A 100 8.51 -1.82 0.42
C PHE A 100 8.86 -1.41 -1.02
N GLY A 101 7.90 -0.92 -1.80
CA GLY A 101 8.17 -0.33 -3.11
C GLY A 101 9.05 0.92 -3.03
N TRP A 102 8.77 1.81 -2.07
CA TRP A 102 9.62 2.97 -1.79
C TRP A 102 11.02 2.56 -1.34
N TYR A 103 11.16 1.53 -0.49
CA TYR A 103 12.48 1.02 -0.11
C TYR A 103 13.27 0.49 -1.32
N VAL A 104 12.62 -0.23 -2.25
CA VAL A 104 13.29 -0.69 -3.48
C VAL A 104 13.79 0.50 -4.30
N ALA A 105 12.97 1.53 -4.49
CA ALA A 105 13.32 2.69 -5.29
C ALA A 105 14.41 3.55 -4.63
N GLU A 106 14.26 3.90 -3.36
CA GLU A 106 15.18 4.82 -2.67
C GLU A 106 16.50 4.15 -2.28
N VAL A 107 16.44 2.94 -1.72
CA VAL A 107 17.67 2.21 -1.35
C VAL A 107 18.38 1.73 -2.61
N GLY A 108 17.64 1.35 -3.65
CA GLY A 108 18.22 0.92 -4.93
C GLY A 108 18.96 2.04 -5.68
N ARG A 109 18.65 3.30 -5.39
CA ARG A 109 19.30 4.48 -5.99
C ARG A 109 20.55 4.93 -5.24
N GLN A 110 20.73 4.51 -3.98
CA GLN A 110 21.96 4.80 -3.24
C GLN A 110 23.19 4.22 -3.96
N PRO A 111 24.34 4.91 -4.00
CA PRO A 111 24.70 6.14 -3.26
C PRO A 111 24.35 7.46 -3.98
N TRP A 112 23.56 7.41 -5.04
CA TRP A 112 23.33 8.56 -5.91
C TRP A 112 22.09 9.36 -5.49
N LEU A 113 22.22 10.69 -5.48
CA LEU A 113 21.07 11.59 -5.45
C LEU A 113 20.57 11.86 -6.88
N VAL A 114 21.49 12.12 -7.80
CA VAL A 114 21.23 12.11 -9.23
C VAL A 114 22.29 11.24 -9.87
N THR A 115 21.87 10.16 -10.53
CA THR A 115 22.78 9.14 -11.07
C THR A 115 23.82 9.76 -11.97
N GLY A 116 25.10 9.55 -11.64
CA GLY A 116 26.24 10.08 -12.40
C GLY A 116 26.54 11.57 -12.20
N LEU A 117 25.77 12.28 -11.37
CA LEU A 117 25.95 13.73 -11.13
C LEU A 117 26.25 14.07 -9.68
N VAL A 118 25.42 13.62 -8.72
CA VAL A 118 25.51 14.04 -7.31
C VAL A 118 25.41 12.84 -6.39
N ARG A 119 26.37 12.67 -5.49
CA ARG A 119 26.34 11.63 -4.45
C ARG A 119 25.61 12.11 -3.20
N THR A 120 24.97 11.21 -2.47
CA THR A 120 24.24 11.56 -1.24
C THR A 120 25.15 12.17 -0.17
N MET A 121 26.41 11.70 -0.07
CA MET A 121 27.40 12.21 0.87
C MET A 121 27.81 13.68 0.61
N GLU A 122 27.67 14.16 -0.62
CA GLU A 122 28.08 15.53 -1.00
C GLU A 122 27.02 16.58 -0.60
N VAL A 123 25.79 16.15 -0.33
CA VAL A 123 24.64 17.03 -0.06
C VAL A 123 24.32 17.11 1.45
N VAL A 124 25.03 16.35 2.29
CA VAL A 124 24.78 16.35 3.74
C VAL A 124 25.23 17.68 4.35
N SER A 125 24.31 18.36 5.04
CA SER A 125 24.63 19.61 5.74
C SER A 125 25.57 19.36 6.93
N PRO A 126 26.57 20.23 7.17
CA PRO A 126 27.53 20.08 8.26
C PRO A 126 26.90 20.49 9.60
N LEU A 127 25.99 19.66 10.11
CA LEU A 127 25.33 19.85 11.40
C LEU A 127 25.86 18.87 12.44
N PRO A 128 25.96 19.27 13.73
CA PRO A 128 26.26 18.33 14.81
C PRO A 128 25.24 17.19 14.83
N ALA A 129 25.72 15.95 14.96
CA ALA A 129 24.88 14.75 14.97
C ALA A 129 23.79 14.80 16.06
N GLU A 130 24.08 15.43 17.20
CA GLU A 130 23.13 15.62 18.30
C GLU A 130 21.90 16.45 17.89
N ARG A 131 22.09 17.49 17.07
CA ARG A 131 20.97 18.34 16.60
C ARG A 131 20.07 17.56 15.65
N VAL A 132 20.66 16.76 14.77
CA VAL A 132 19.94 15.90 13.84
C VAL A 132 19.19 14.81 14.59
N LEU A 133 19.82 14.18 15.58
CA LEU A 133 19.18 13.16 16.40
C LEU A 133 18.01 13.75 17.20
N PHE A 134 18.17 14.93 17.78
CA PHE A 134 17.12 15.62 18.52
C PHE A 134 15.91 15.92 17.64
N SER A 135 16.11 16.53 16.46
CA SER A 135 15.01 16.85 15.54
C SER A 135 14.36 15.59 14.96
N LEU A 136 15.14 14.58 14.59
CA LEU A 136 14.63 13.28 14.14
C LEU A 136 13.76 12.61 15.21
N THR A 137 14.21 12.62 16.46
CA THR A 137 13.45 12.07 17.59
C THR A 137 12.13 12.80 17.77
N LEU A 138 12.13 14.14 17.67
CA LEU A 138 10.92 14.93 17.74
C LEU A 138 9.94 14.56 16.61
N PHE A 139 10.42 14.46 15.37
CA PHE A 139 9.58 14.04 14.24
C PHE A 139 9.00 12.63 14.42
N VAL A 140 9.83 11.66 14.86
CA VAL A 140 9.38 10.29 15.12
C VAL A 140 8.32 10.27 16.19
N LEU A 141 8.51 10.97 17.31
CA LEU A 141 7.53 11.04 18.39
C LEU A 141 6.23 11.68 17.93
N THR A 142 6.29 12.85 17.30
CA THR A 142 5.10 13.57 16.82
C THR A 142 4.31 12.72 15.81
N TYR A 143 4.96 12.15 14.81
CA TYR A 143 4.28 11.32 13.81
C TYR A 143 3.76 10.01 14.38
N SER A 144 4.45 9.42 15.35
CA SER A 144 3.95 8.24 16.06
C SER A 144 2.68 8.54 16.84
N ILE A 145 2.61 9.68 17.55
CA ILE A 145 1.41 10.11 18.28
C ILE A 145 0.26 10.34 17.30
N LEU A 146 0.50 11.05 16.20
CA LEU A 146 -0.52 11.30 15.17
C LEU A 146 -1.03 9.99 14.56
N LEU A 147 -0.14 9.05 14.25
CA LEU A 147 -0.52 7.74 13.73
C LEU A 147 -1.36 6.94 14.73
N LEU A 148 -0.99 6.93 16.01
CA LEU A 148 -1.74 6.23 17.06
C LEU A 148 -3.15 6.83 17.25
N VAL A 149 -3.26 8.16 17.26
CA VAL A 149 -4.54 8.85 17.34
C VAL A 149 -5.39 8.52 16.12
N TYR A 150 -4.82 8.56 14.92
CA TYR A 150 -5.50 8.18 13.69
C TYR A 150 -6.03 6.75 13.74
N LEU A 151 -5.18 5.78 14.10
CA LEU A 151 -5.58 4.37 14.21
C LEU A 151 -6.66 4.16 15.28
N PHE A 152 -6.57 4.87 16.42
CA PHE A 152 -7.59 4.83 17.47
C PHE A 152 -8.94 5.33 16.96
N PHE A 153 -8.99 6.49 16.31
CA PHE A 153 -10.23 7.05 15.77
C PHE A 153 -10.80 6.20 14.64
N MET A 154 -9.97 5.69 13.74
CA MET A 154 -10.41 4.79 12.68
C MET A 154 -10.98 3.49 13.25
N ALA A 155 -10.31 2.87 14.23
CA ALA A 155 -10.83 1.67 14.89
C ALA A 155 -12.14 1.95 15.64
N LYS A 156 -12.26 3.12 16.29
CA LYS A 156 -13.49 3.55 16.97
C LYS A 156 -14.63 3.72 15.98
N LEU A 157 -14.38 4.36 14.83
CA LEU A 157 -15.39 4.60 13.80
C LEU A 157 -15.84 3.29 13.14
N VAL A 158 -14.89 2.42 12.78
CA VAL A 158 -15.20 1.11 12.19
C VAL A 158 -16.01 0.24 13.15
N ARG A 159 -15.70 0.26 14.45
CA ARG A 159 -16.46 -0.49 15.48
C ARG A 159 -17.83 0.09 15.77
N LYS A 160 -18.01 1.41 15.64
CA LYS A 160 -19.33 2.05 15.77
C LYS A 160 -20.30 1.53 14.70
N GLY A 161 -19.78 1.14 13.53
CA GLY A 161 -20.58 0.64 12.42
C GLY A 161 -21.43 1.74 11.76
N PRO A 162 -22.14 1.41 10.67
CA PRO A 162 -23.10 2.34 10.08
C PRO A 162 -24.25 2.62 11.05
N PRO A 163 -24.77 3.87 11.10
CA PRO A 163 -25.96 4.19 11.88
C PRO A 163 -27.14 3.32 11.43
N SER A 164 -28.08 3.05 12.35
CA SER A 164 -29.26 2.25 11.98
C SER A 164 -30.14 3.02 10.99
N MET A 165 -30.91 2.31 10.17
CA MET A 165 -31.85 2.97 9.24
C MET A 165 -32.86 3.85 9.99
N ALA A 166 -33.27 3.46 11.20
CA ALA A 166 -34.15 4.26 12.05
C ALA A 166 -33.48 5.58 12.49
N ASP A 167 -32.19 5.55 12.85
CA ASP A 167 -31.44 6.77 13.17
C ASP A 167 -31.27 7.67 11.95
N LEU A 168 -31.06 7.09 10.77
CA LEU A 168 -30.95 7.83 9.51
C LEU A 168 -32.28 8.48 9.13
N GLU A 169 -33.40 7.77 9.27
CA GLU A 169 -34.74 8.31 9.03
C GLU A 169 -35.07 9.43 10.02
N GLN A 170 -34.77 9.28 11.31
CA GLN A 170 -34.98 10.34 12.31
C GLN A 170 -34.15 11.60 12.00
N ASN A 171 -32.88 11.44 11.58
CA ASN A 171 -32.03 12.56 11.19
C ASN A 171 -32.41 13.17 9.83
N MET A 172 -33.10 12.43 8.95
CA MET A 172 -33.69 12.97 7.72
C MET A 172 -34.98 13.77 7.98
N VAL A 173 -35.73 13.42 9.03
CA VAL A 173 -36.93 14.16 9.46
C VAL A 173 -36.57 15.52 10.08
N ASP A 174 -35.39 15.65 10.70
CA ASP A 174 -34.87 16.92 11.25
C ASP A 174 -34.15 17.80 10.22
N ILE A 175 -34.05 17.39 8.95
CA ILE A 175 -33.62 18.31 7.89
C ILE A 175 -34.78 19.27 7.68
N ASN A 176 -34.59 20.53 8.08
CA ASN A 176 -35.48 21.64 7.74
C ASN A 176 -35.36 21.89 6.22
N ALA A 177 -35.87 20.94 5.44
CA ALA A 177 -35.76 20.91 4.01
C ALA A 177 -36.63 22.05 3.45
N PRO A 178 -36.09 22.87 2.54
CA PRO A 178 -36.89 23.93 1.94
C PRO A 178 -38.13 23.33 1.27
N SER A 179 -39.27 24.02 1.39
CA SER A 179 -40.62 23.51 1.04
C SER A 179 -40.69 22.78 -0.31
N PHE A 180 -39.92 23.23 -1.31
CA PHE A 180 -39.87 22.63 -2.64
C PHE A 180 -39.36 21.17 -2.65
N ALA A 181 -38.43 20.83 -1.75
CA ALA A 181 -37.87 19.49 -1.67
C ALA A 181 -38.88 18.49 -1.07
N LEU A 182 -39.68 18.95 -0.09
CA LEU A 182 -40.75 18.16 0.50
C LEU A 182 -41.92 17.93 -0.47
N GLU A 183 -42.27 18.94 -1.28
CA GLU A 183 -43.28 18.82 -2.34
C GLU A 183 -42.85 17.83 -3.43
N TRP A 184 -41.57 17.87 -3.84
CA TRP A 184 -41.03 16.94 -4.82
C TRP A 184 -41.05 15.48 -4.34
N VAL A 185 -40.67 15.24 -3.07
CA VAL A 185 -40.74 13.89 -2.48
C VAL A 185 -42.19 13.39 -2.36
N LYS A 186 -43.13 14.26 -1.96
CA LYS A 186 -44.56 13.91 -1.92
C LYS A 186 -45.11 13.54 -3.30
N LYS A 187 -44.73 14.29 -4.34
CA LYS A 187 -45.13 14.00 -5.72
C LYS A 187 -44.62 12.63 -6.18
N LEU A 188 -43.34 12.33 -5.91
CA LEU A 188 -42.76 11.02 -6.22
C LEU A 188 -43.43 9.86 -5.48
N GLN A 189 -43.81 10.04 -4.21
CA GLN A 189 -44.54 9.02 -3.48
C GLN A 189 -45.96 8.80 -4.04
N HIS A 190 -46.62 9.85 -4.51
CA HIS A 190 -47.94 9.74 -5.14
C HIS A 190 -47.88 8.98 -6.47
N ASP A 191 -46.88 9.28 -7.30
CA ASP A 191 -46.68 8.64 -8.61
C ASP A 191 -46.32 7.14 -8.50
N VAL A 192 -45.76 6.70 -7.36
CA VAL A 192 -45.43 5.30 -7.07
C VAL A 192 -46.63 4.50 -6.53
N VAL A 193 -47.64 5.18 -5.97
CA VAL A 193 -48.84 4.51 -5.43
C VAL A 193 -49.96 4.39 -6.48
N GLU A 194 -49.96 5.25 -7.50
CA GLU A 194 -50.94 5.21 -8.60
C GLU A 194 -50.54 4.29 -9.77
N ASN A 195 -49.32 3.73 -9.78
CA ASN A 195 -48.84 2.73 -10.76
C ASN A 195 -48.66 1.35 -10.13
#